data_AF-A0A1Y2GEV0-F1
#
_entry.id   AF-A0A1Y2GEV0-F1
#
_cell.length_a   1.000
_cell.length_b   1.000
_cell.length_c   1.000
_cell.angle_alpha   90.00
_cell.angle_beta   90.00
_cell.angle_gamma   90.00
#
_symmetry.space_group_name_H-M   'P 1'
#
loop_
_entity.id
_entity.type
_entity.pdbx_description
1 polymer ?
#
loop_
_entity_poly.entity_id
_entity_poly.type
_entity_poly.pdbx_seq_one_letter_code
_entity_poly.pdbx_strand_id
1 'polypeptide(L)'
;MIDKHELEQQIQQLEVQLSSAKPNLSVLEEYKKREEEYLARAKDLEEITVRREEAKKAYDELRKRRLDEFMAGFQIISQRLKEMYQMITLGGNAELELVDSLDPFSEGIIFSVMPPKKSWKNISNLSGGEKTLSSLALVFALHHYKPTPLYVMDEIDAALDFRNVSIVANYIKERTKNAQFVIISLRNNMFELADRLVGIYKTNNKTKSISINPSAITVLRPIPMTPSSSQMYGQRQGEGAARRMSTMSRHTSDLSAGGPSKLRHLGSASEPIAL
;
A
#
# COMPACT_ATOMS: atom_id res chain seq x y z
N MET A 1 -76.47 62.78 -45.91
CA MET A 1 -77.38 63.25 -44.85
C MET A 1 -77.43 62.13 -43.83
N ILE A 2 -76.96 62.37 -42.61
CA ILE A 2 -77.10 61.41 -41.52
C ILE A 2 -78.46 61.71 -40.87
N ASP A 3 -79.30 60.69 -40.75
CA ASP A 3 -80.65 60.84 -40.22
C ASP A 3 -80.58 61.07 -38.70
N LYS A 4 -81.08 62.23 -38.27
CA LYS A 4 -80.98 62.67 -36.87
C LYS A 4 -81.68 61.70 -35.93
N HIS A 5 -82.77 61.09 -36.39
CA HIS A 5 -83.57 60.18 -35.58
C HIS A 5 -82.88 58.83 -35.35
N GLU A 6 -82.08 58.37 -36.32
CA GLU A 6 -81.34 57.12 -36.25
C GLU A 6 -80.14 57.24 -35.30
N LEU A 7 -79.47 58.41 -35.30
CA LEU A 7 -78.44 58.74 -34.31
C LEU A 7 -79.00 58.82 -32.89
N GLU A 8 -80.17 59.43 -32.69
CA GLU A 8 -80.82 59.53 -31.37
C GLU A 8 -81.19 58.14 -30.82
N GLN A 9 -81.63 57.21 -31.68
CA GLN A 9 -81.89 55.83 -31.28
C GLN A 9 -80.62 55.05 -30.93
N GLN A 10 -79.53 55.24 -31.67
CA GLN A 10 -78.23 54.61 -31.35
C GLN A 10 -77.67 55.13 -30.03
N ILE A 11 -77.79 56.43 -29.74
CA ILE A 11 -77.40 57.02 -28.47
C ILE A 11 -78.21 56.40 -27.33
N GLN A 12 -79.53 56.29 -27.49
CA GLN A 12 -80.39 55.63 -26.49
C GLN A 12 -80.03 54.17 -26.26
N GLN A 13 -79.74 53.40 -27.32
CA GLN A 13 -79.31 52.01 -27.18
C GLN A 13 -77.97 51.89 -26.46
N LEU A 14 -77.01 52.76 -26.78
CA LEU A 14 -75.71 52.81 -26.11
C LEU A 14 -75.84 53.25 -24.65
N GLU A 15 -76.70 54.21 -24.34
CA GLU A 15 -77.00 54.64 -22.96
C GLU A 15 -77.63 53.51 -22.13
N VAL A 16 -78.57 52.75 -22.71
CA VAL A 16 -79.16 51.57 -22.06
C VAL A 16 -78.09 50.50 -21.82
N GLN A 17 -77.24 50.21 -22.82
CA GLN A 17 -76.12 49.28 -22.67
C GLN A 17 -75.15 49.72 -21.58
N LEU A 18 -74.77 51.01 -21.54
CA LEU A 18 -73.88 51.57 -20.53
C LEU A 18 -74.49 51.52 -19.13
N SER A 19 -75.80 51.75 -19.00
CA SER A 19 -76.52 51.69 -17.71
C SER A 19 -76.63 50.25 -17.17
N SER A 20 -76.69 49.27 -18.08
CA SER A 20 -76.71 47.84 -17.74
C SER A 20 -75.33 47.26 -17.44
N ALA A 21 -74.29 47.90 -17.99
CA ALA A 21 -72.90 47.54 -17.74
C ALA A 21 -72.51 48.00 -16.32
N LYS A 22 -72.30 47.04 -15.42
CA LYS A 22 -71.68 47.28 -14.11
C LYS A 22 -70.22 46.84 -14.20
N PRO A 23 -69.28 47.69 -14.67
CA PRO A 23 -67.88 47.32 -14.73
C PRO A 23 -67.39 47.02 -13.31
N ASN A 24 -66.78 45.85 -13.13
CA ASN A 24 -66.22 45.47 -11.85
C ASN A 24 -64.84 46.12 -11.69
N LEU A 25 -64.81 47.32 -11.09
CA LEU A 25 -63.58 48.09 -10.89
C LEU A 25 -62.61 47.41 -9.90
N SER A 26 -63.07 46.44 -9.08
CA SER A 26 -62.19 45.69 -8.18
C SER A 26 -61.17 44.81 -8.91
N VAL A 27 -61.44 44.48 -10.18
CA VAL A 27 -60.52 43.70 -11.03
C VAL A 27 -59.22 44.48 -11.28
N LEU A 28 -59.28 45.81 -11.37
CA LEU A 28 -58.09 46.65 -11.54
C LEU A 28 -57.21 46.64 -10.29
N GLU A 29 -57.81 46.66 -9.10
CA GLU A 29 -57.09 46.57 -7.83
C GLU A 29 -56.49 45.17 -7.62
N GLU A 30 -57.27 44.12 -7.93
CA GLU A 30 -56.79 42.73 -7.86
C GLU A 30 -55.65 42.46 -8.85
N TYR A 31 -55.73 43.03 -10.05
CA TYR A 31 -54.66 42.96 -11.05
C TYR A 31 -53.38 43.61 -10.52
N LYS A 32 -53.45 44.86 -10.02
CA LYS A 32 -52.27 45.55 -9.45
C LYS A 32 -51.64 44.75 -8.31
N LYS A 33 -52.46 44.21 -7.41
CA LYS A 33 -51.96 43.37 -6.31
C LYS A 33 -51.26 42.10 -6.81
N ARG A 34 -51.83 41.42 -7.82
CA ARG A 34 -51.19 40.25 -8.43
C ARG A 34 -49.93 40.59 -9.20
N GLU A 35 -49.88 41.75 -9.85
CA GLU A 35 -48.70 42.24 -10.55
C GLU A 35 -47.55 42.51 -9.58
N GLU A 36 -47.82 43.17 -8.45
CA GLU A 36 -46.82 43.38 -7.39
C GLU A 36 -46.31 42.05 -6.81
N GLU A 37 -47.21 41.10 -6.52
CA GLU A 37 -46.85 39.77 -6.03
C GLU A 37 -46.01 38.99 -7.06
N TYR A 38 -46.37 39.08 -8.33
CA TYR A 38 -45.62 38.46 -9.42
C TYR A 38 -44.21 39.05 -9.52
N LEU A 39 -44.07 40.38 -9.50
CA LEU A 39 -42.77 41.05 -9.58
C LEU A 39 -41.88 40.69 -8.39
N ALA A 40 -42.44 40.62 -7.18
CA ALA A 40 -41.72 40.17 -5.99
C ALA A 40 -41.21 38.73 -6.14
N ARG A 41 -42.07 37.80 -6.57
CA ARG A 41 -41.69 36.39 -6.78
C ARG A 41 -40.69 36.20 -7.93
N ALA A 42 -40.82 36.99 -8.99
CA ALA A 42 -39.88 36.96 -10.11
C ALA A 42 -38.48 37.38 -9.65
N LYS A 43 -38.40 38.42 -8.80
CA LYS A 43 -37.15 38.85 -8.18
C LYS A 43 -36.56 37.77 -7.26
N ASP A 44 -37.37 37.15 -6.40
CA ASP A 44 -36.91 36.06 -5.53
C ASP A 44 -36.37 34.88 -6.34
N LEU A 45 -37.06 34.52 -7.43
CA LEU A 45 -36.63 33.47 -8.34
C LEU A 45 -35.29 33.80 -9.01
N GLU A 46 -35.11 35.04 -9.45
CA GLU A 46 -33.86 35.51 -10.04
C GLU A 46 -32.71 35.42 -9.02
N GLU A 47 -32.91 35.91 -7.79
CA GLU A 47 -31.91 35.84 -6.73
C GLU A 47 -31.52 34.39 -6.38
N ILE A 48 -32.50 33.48 -6.27
CA ILE A 48 -32.24 32.06 -5.99
C ILE A 48 -31.51 31.41 -7.17
N THR A 49 -31.86 31.78 -8.41
CA THR A 49 -31.23 31.25 -9.62
C THR A 49 -29.76 31.66 -9.68
N VAL A 50 -29.45 32.93 -9.37
CA VAL A 50 -28.06 33.41 -9.28
C VAL A 50 -27.28 32.64 -8.23
N ARG A 51 -27.81 32.51 -7.01
CA ARG A 51 -27.14 31.74 -5.93
C ARG A 51 -26.93 30.27 -6.32
N ARG A 52 -27.88 29.66 -7.02
CA ARG A 52 -27.76 28.28 -7.52
C ARG A 52 -26.63 28.16 -8.54
N GLU A 53 -26.54 29.08 -9.49
CA GLU A 53 -25.47 29.07 -10.49
C GLU A 53 -24.09 29.34 -9.88
N GLU A 54 -23.98 30.22 -8.88
CA GLU A 54 -22.75 30.41 -8.11
C GLU A 54 -22.33 29.13 -7.38
N ALA A 55 -23.26 28.48 -6.67
CA ALA A 55 -22.99 27.23 -5.98
C ALA A 55 -22.59 26.10 -6.95
N LYS A 56 -23.24 26.05 -8.12
CA LYS A 56 -22.92 25.08 -9.17
C LYS A 56 -21.53 25.31 -9.75
N LYS A 57 -21.14 26.56 -10.02
CA LYS A 57 -19.78 26.90 -10.47
C LYS A 57 -18.73 26.47 -9.45
N ALA A 58 -18.94 26.80 -8.18
CA ALA A 58 -18.03 26.40 -7.11
C ALA A 58 -17.92 24.85 -6.99
N TYR A 59 -19.03 24.14 -7.14
CA TYR A 59 -19.05 22.68 -7.17
C TYR A 59 -18.24 22.12 -8.35
N ASP A 60 -18.43 22.65 -9.56
CA ASP A 60 -17.74 22.19 -10.77
C ASP A 60 -16.22 22.48 -10.69
N GLU A 61 -15.82 23.62 -10.13
CA GLU A 61 -14.42 23.95 -9.86
C GLU A 61 -13.77 22.98 -8.87
N LEU A 62 -14.44 22.69 -7.75
CA LEU A 62 -13.96 21.72 -6.77
C LEU A 62 -13.88 20.31 -7.34
N ARG A 63 -14.87 19.91 -8.16
CA ARG A 63 -14.88 18.61 -8.83
C ARG A 63 -13.70 18.49 -9.78
N LYS A 64 -13.44 19.52 -10.58
CA LYS A 64 -12.29 19.56 -11.49
C LYS A 64 -10.97 19.49 -10.74
N ARG A 65 -10.79 20.33 -9.71
CA ARG A 65 -9.59 20.33 -8.87
C ARG A 65 -9.33 18.97 -8.23
N ARG A 66 -10.36 18.33 -7.70
CA ARG A 66 -10.28 16.97 -7.13
C ARG A 66 -9.79 15.96 -8.16
N LEU A 67 -10.31 16.02 -9.38
CA LEU A 67 -9.92 15.12 -10.47
C LEU A 67 -8.47 15.36 -10.87
N ASP A 68 -8.07 16.62 -11.06
CA ASP A 68 -6.71 16.99 -11.48
C ASP A 68 -5.66 16.54 -10.44
N GLU A 69 -5.92 16.81 -9.15
CA GLU A 69 -5.03 16.38 -8.05
C GLU A 69 -4.96 14.85 -7.93
N PHE A 70 -6.10 14.16 -8.10
CA PHE A 70 -6.15 12.69 -8.08
C PHE A 70 -5.35 12.09 -9.25
N MET A 71 -5.57 12.56 -10.48
CA MET A 71 -4.92 12.02 -11.67
C MET A 71 -3.40 12.28 -11.64
N ALA A 72 -2.98 13.45 -11.18
CA ALA A 72 -1.56 13.75 -11.00
C ALA A 72 -0.89 12.77 -10.00
N GLY A 73 -1.52 12.54 -8.84
CA GLY A 73 -1.02 11.57 -7.86
C GLY A 73 -1.04 10.14 -8.37
N PHE A 74 -2.13 9.74 -9.02
CA PHE A 74 -2.33 8.39 -9.57
C PHE A 74 -1.25 8.03 -10.60
N GLN A 75 -0.91 8.96 -11.51
CA GLN A 75 0.15 8.76 -12.50
C GLN A 75 1.51 8.56 -11.84
N ILE A 76 1.84 9.37 -10.84
CA ILE A 76 3.12 9.25 -10.10
C ILE A 76 3.19 7.90 -9.38
N ILE A 77 2.13 7.51 -8.67
CA ILE A 77 2.08 6.24 -7.94
C ILE A 77 2.17 5.05 -8.90
N SER A 78 1.44 5.09 -10.03
CA SER A 78 1.46 4.02 -11.04
C SER A 78 2.86 3.84 -11.66
N GLN A 79 3.52 4.94 -12.01
CA GLN A 79 4.90 4.90 -12.54
C GLN A 79 5.88 4.34 -11.50
N ARG A 80 5.78 4.77 -10.23
CA ARG A 80 6.66 4.26 -9.16
C ARG A 80 6.38 2.80 -8.82
N LEU A 81 5.12 2.38 -8.82
CA LEU A 81 4.75 0.98 -8.63
C LEU A 81 5.45 0.08 -9.65
N LYS A 82 5.41 0.45 -10.94
CA LYS A 82 6.06 -0.29 -12.01
C LYS A 82 7.57 -0.43 -11.77
N GLU A 83 8.23 0.68 -11.43
CA GLU A 83 9.66 0.70 -11.12
C GLU A 83 10.00 -0.17 -9.90
N MET A 84 9.24 -0.04 -8.81
CA MET A 84 9.48 -0.80 -7.58
C MET A 84 9.24 -2.30 -7.79
N TYR A 85 8.17 -2.66 -8.50
CA TYR A 85 7.89 -4.05 -8.81
C TYR A 85 9.02 -4.66 -9.62
N GLN A 86 9.43 -4.02 -10.73
CA GLN A 86 10.52 -4.51 -11.58
C GLN A 86 11.85 -4.63 -10.84
N MET A 87 12.15 -3.70 -9.95
CA MET A 87 13.34 -3.75 -9.09
C MET A 87 13.32 -4.98 -8.18
N ILE A 88 12.18 -5.25 -7.53
CA ILE A 88 12.05 -6.34 -6.56
C ILE A 88 12.05 -7.71 -7.24
N THR A 89 11.29 -7.89 -8.32
CA THR A 89 11.15 -9.18 -9.03
C THR A 89 12.30 -9.46 -10.00
N LEU A 90 13.11 -8.45 -10.33
CA LEU A 90 14.09 -8.47 -11.43
C LEU A 90 13.44 -8.84 -12.78
N GLY A 91 12.22 -8.34 -13.02
CA GLY A 91 11.47 -8.56 -14.27
C GLY A 91 9.95 -8.57 -14.10
N GLY A 92 9.20 -8.70 -15.19
CA GLY A 92 7.74 -8.58 -15.15
C GLY A 92 7.27 -7.12 -15.13
N ASN A 93 6.00 -6.92 -14.80
CA ASN A 93 5.37 -5.59 -14.82
C ASN A 93 4.21 -5.51 -13.81
N ALA A 94 3.86 -4.29 -13.40
CA ALA A 94 2.75 -4.01 -12.50
C ALA A 94 2.08 -2.71 -12.94
N GLU A 95 0.75 -2.69 -12.92
CA GLU A 95 -0.04 -1.57 -13.43
C GLU A 95 -1.30 -1.36 -12.59
N LEU A 96 -1.64 -0.08 -12.37
CA LEU A 96 -2.90 0.35 -11.80
C LEU A 96 -3.75 0.93 -12.92
N GLU A 97 -4.96 0.40 -13.08
CA GLU A 97 -5.91 0.82 -14.10
C GLU A 97 -7.18 1.33 -13.41
N LEU A 98 -7.75 2.42 -13.92
CA LEU A 98 -9.06 2.89 -13.51
C LEU A 98 -10.13 2.01 -14.15
N VAL A 99 -11.11 1.57 -13.37
CA VAL A 99 -12.23 0.80 -13.94
C VAL A 99 -13.06 1.67 -14.87
N ASP A 100 -13.37 2.89 -14.43
CA ASP A 100 -13.97 3.93 -15.24
C ASP A 100 -13.02 5.12 -15.40
N SER A 101 -12.66 5.42 -16.65
CA SER A 101 -11.80 6.55 -17.01
C SER A 101 -12.53 7.90 -17.02
N LEU A 102 -13.86 7.90 -17.12
CA LEU A 102 -14.69 9.10 -17.12
C LEU A 102 -15.00 9.56 -15.68
N ASP A 103 -15.20 8.61 -14.77
CA ASP A 103 -15.37 8.88 -13.35
C ASP A 103 -14.55 7.94 -12.45
N PRO A 104 -13.29 8.29 -12.12
CA PRO A 104 -12.41 7.43 -11.33
C PRO A 104 -12.89 7.17 -9.89
N PHE A 105 -13.92 7.88 -9.43
CA PHE A 105 -14.46 7.77 -8.08
C PHE A 105 -15.63 6.78 -7.96
N SER A 106 -16.17 6.28 -9.08
CA SER A 106 -17.36 5.43 -9.08
C SER A 106 -17.04 3.95 -8.86
N GLU A 107 -16.12 3.38 -9.67
CA GLU A 107 -15.87 1.93 -9.70
C GLU A 107 -14.51 1.50 -9.13
N GLY A 108 -13.62 2.47 -8.84
CA GLY A 108 -12.33 2.23 -8.19
C GLY A 108 -11.19 1.87 -9.14
N ILE A 109 -10.22 1.11 -8.62
CA ILE A 109 -8.92 0.87 -9.27
C ILE A 109 -8.66 -0.64 -9.32
N ILE A 110 -8.25 -1.14 -10.48
CA ILE A 110 -7.78 -2.51 -10.69
C ILE A 110 -6.27 -2.55 -10.55
N PHE A 111 -5.79 -3.47 -9.72
CA PHE A 111 -4.36 -3.76 -9.61
C PHE A 111 -4.04 -5.07 -10.35
N SER A 112 -3.33 -4.92 -11.47
CA SER A 112 -2.90 -6.01 -12.34
C SER A 112 -1.38 -6.13 -12.32
N VAL A 113 -0.89 -7.37 -12.31
CA VAL A 113 0.54 -7.65 -12.41
C VAL A 113 0.81 -8.73 -13.43
N MET A 114 2.00 -8.65 -14.03
CA MET A 114 2.57 -9.64 -14.92
C MET A 114 3.85 -10.17 -14.27
N PRO A 115 3.80 -11.32 -13.58
CA PRO A 115 5.01 -11.94 -13.06
C PRO A 115 5.98 -12.30 -14.19
N PRO A 116 7.29 -12.44 -13.90
CA PRO A 116 8.29 -12.80 -14.90
C PRO A 116 7.87 -14.07 -15.66
N LYS A 117 7.83 -14.00 -16.99
CA LYS A 117 7.47 -15.11 -17.89
C LYS A 117 6.03 -15.63 -17.72
N LYS A 118 5.12 -14.86 -17.13
CA LYS A 118 3.68 -15.17 -17.01
C LYS A 118 2.83 -14.09 -17.67
N SER A 119 1.54 -14.39 -17.87
CA SER A 119 0.55 -13.42 -18.35
C SER A 119 0.07 -12.47 -17.26
N TRP A 120 -0.57 -11.37 -17.67
CA TRP A 120 -1.25 -10.43 -16.78
C TRP A 120 -2.35 -11.13 -15.97
N LYS A 121 -2.38 -10.85 -14.67
CA LYS A 121 -3.39 -11.34 -13.73
C LYS A 121 -3.74 -10.25 -12.72
N ASN A 122 -5.00 -10.22 -12.32
CA ASN A 122 -5.44 -9.42 -11.18
C ASN A 122 -4.77 -9.95 -9.89
N ILE A 123 -4.42 -9.05 -8.97
CA ILE A 123 -3.79 -9.39 -7.69
C ILE A 123 -4.52 -10.49 -6.92
N SER A 124 -5.86 -10.53 -6.97
CA SER A 124 -6.68 -11.54 -6.30
C SER A 124 -6.37 -12.98 -6.76
N ASN A 125 -5.90 -13.14 -8.01
CA ASN A 125 -5.65 -14.42 -8.66
C ASN A 125 -4.17 -14.85 -8.62
N LEU A 126 -3.32 -14.14 -7.87
CA LEU A 126 -1.91 -14.46 -7.70
C LEU A 126 -1.64 -15.47 -6.57
N SER A 127 -0.45 -16.09 -6.59
CA SER A 127 0.04 -16.89 -5.46
C SER A 127 0.33 -16.02 -4.22
N GLY A 128 0.39 -16.63 -3.03
CA GLY A 128 0.61 -15.88 -1.78
C GLY A 128 1.91 -15.04 -1.76
N GLY A 129 3.01 -15.59 -2.28
CA GLY A 129 4.28 -14.86 -2.40
C GLY A 129 4.20 -13.70 -3.41
N GLU A 130 3.59 -13.93 -4.57
CA GLU A 130 3.38 -12.88 -5.59
C GLU A 130 2.46 -11.77 -5.08
N LYS A 131 1.40 -12.10 -4.32
CA LYS A 131 0.54 -11.12 -3.65
C LYS A 131 1.35 -10.24 -2.69
N THR A 132 2.14 -10.87 -1.83
CA THR A 132 2.97 -10.16 -0.83
C THR A 132 3.94 -9.20 -1.51
N LEU A 133 4.61 -9.66 -2.56
CA LEU A 133 5.56 -8.86 -3.32
C LEU A 133 4.90 -7.67 -4.04
N SER A 134 3.76 -7.91 -4.67
CA SER A 134 2.98 -6.89 -5.38
C SER A 134 2.46 -5.83 -4.42
N SER A 135 1.94 -6.25 -3.26
CA SER A 135 1.50 -5.34 -2.20
C SER A 135 2.65 -4.52 -1.63
N LEU A 136 3.81 -5.14 -1.39
CA LEU A 136 4.98 -4.44 -0.88
C LEU A 136 5.49 -3.39 -1.87
N ALA A 137 5.49 -3.70 -3.18
CA ALA A 137 5.83 -2.74 -4.22
C ALA A 137 4.88 -1.52 -4.22
N LEU A 138 3.57 -1.74 -4.02
CA LEU A 138 2.59 -0.66 -3.89
C LEU A 138 2.81 0.19 -2.64
N VAL A 139 3.10 -0.44 -1.50
CA VAL A 139 3.42 0.28 -0.25
C VAL A 139 4.66 1.16 -0.43
N PHE A 140 5.71 0.66 -1.10
CA PHE A 140 6.90 1.46 -1.40
C PHE A 140 6.65 2.56 -2.43
N ALA A 141 5.79 2.34 -3.41
CA ALA A 141 5.38 3.40 -4.34
C ALA A 141 4.64 4.54 -3.63
N LEU A 142 3.74 4.20 -2.70
CA LEU A 142 3.04 5.17 -1.87
C LEU A 142 3.99 5.91 -0.93
N HIS A 143 4.98 5.21 -0.36
CA HIS A 143 6.04 5.84 0.43
C HIS A 143 6.82 6.87 -0.40
N HIS A 144 7.17 6.55 -1.65
CA HIS A 144 7.87 7.49 -2.52
C HIS A 144 7.02 8.74 -2.82
N TYR A 145 5.70 8.58 -2.96
CA TYR A 145 4.79 9.70 -3.20
C TYR A 145 4.64 10.60 -1.98
N LYS A 146 4.52 10.01 -0.77
CA LYS A 146 4.36 10.75 0.48
C LYS A 146 5.25 10.14 1.57
N PRO A 147 6.48 10.68 1.77
CA PRO A 147 7.41 10.15 2.76
C PRO A 147 6.92 10.42 4.19
N THR A 148 6.96 9.38 5.03
CA THR A 148 6.65 9.42 6.46
C THR A 148 7.96 9.21 7.24
N PRO A 149 8.16 9.88 8.39
CA PRO A 149 9.40 9.75 9.14
C PRO A 149 9.60 8.38 9.82
N LEU A 150 8.54 7.58 9.99
CA LEU A 150 8.60 6.29 10.70
C LEU A 150 7.77 5.23 9.98
N TYR A 151 8.36 4.05 9.80
CA TYR A 151 7.74 2.84 9.27
C TYR A 151 7.92 1.68 10.22
N VAL A 152 6.84 0.94 10.46
CA VAL A 152 6.84 -0.31 11.24
C VAL A 152 6.32 -1.42 10.33
N MET A 153 7.11 -2.50 10.17
CA MET A 153 6.81 -3.63 9.30
C MET A 153 6.95 -4.93 10.09
N ASP A 154 5.89 -5.74 10.11
CA ASP A 154 5.83 -6.98 10.87
C ASP A 154 5.74 -8.19 9.93
N GLU A 155 6.73 -9.08 10.00
CA GLU A 155 6.81 -10.35 9.26
C GLU A 155 6.52 -10.25 7.74
N ILE A 156 6.86 -9.12 7.13
CA ILE A 156 6.60 -8.86 5.70
C ILE A 156 7.33 -9.81 4.74
N ASP A 157 8.32 -10.53 5.25
CA ASP A 157 9.23 -11.43 4.56
C ASP A 157 8.86 -12.91 4.73
N ALA A 158 7.82 -13.24 5.51
CA ALA A 158 7.40 -14.61 5.77
C ALA A 158 7.08 -15.37 4.47
N ALA A 159 6.37 -14.72 3.55
CA ALA A 159 5.95 -15.29 2.26
C ALA A 159 6.96 -15.09 1.11
N LEU A 160 8.14 -14.53 1.40
CA LEU A 160 9.17 -14.22 0.40
C LEU A 160 10.29 -15.28 0.38
N ASP A 161 10.94 -15.43 -0.77
CA ASP A 161 12.12 -16.27 -0.93
C ASP A 161 13.41 -15.51 -0.55
N PHE A 162 14.49 -16.25 -0.29
CA PHE A 162 15.78 -15.69 0.12
C PHE A 162 16.28 -14.56 -0.80
N ARG A 163 16.06 -14.71 -2.12
CA ARG A 163 16.51 -13.74 -3.12
C ARG A 163 15.73 -12.43 -3.00
N ASN A 164 14.40 -12.48 -3.00
CA ASN A 164 13.58 -11.27 -2.95
C ASN A 164 13.69 -10.58 -1.58
N VAL A 165 13.83 -11.34 -0.48
CA VAL A 165 14.11 -10.80 0.85
C VAL A 165 15.37 -9.93 0.84
N SER A 166 16.44 -10.41 0.23
CA SER A 166 17.72 -9.67 0.15
C SER A 166 17.59 -8.37 -0.66
N ILE A 167 16.81 -8.38 -1.75
CA ILE A 167 16.57 -7.18 -2.56
C ILE A 167 15.78 -6.14 -1.77
N VAL A 168 14.72 -6.59 -1.07
CA VAL A 168 13.89 -5.73 -0.21
C VAL A 168 14.71 -5.16 0.95
N ALA A 169 15.55 -5.96 1.60
CA ALA A 169 16.40 -5.51 2.70
C ALA A 169 17.36 -4.39 2.26
N ASN A 170 18.01 -4.57 1.10
CA ASN A 170 18.89 -3.55 0.52
C ASN A 170 18.13 -2.27 0.15
N TYR A 171 16.93 -2.40 -0.44
CA TYR A 171 16.09 -1.26 -0.74
C TYR A 171 15.72 -0.48 0.53
N ILE A 172 15.29 -1.16 1.59
CA ILE A 172 14.95 -0.50 2.85
C ILE A 172 16.19 0.19 3.43
N LYS A 173 17.35 -0.48 3.42
CA LYS A 173 18.61 0.10 3.90
C LYS A 173 19.00 1.39 3.17
N GLU A 174 18.76 1.47 1.87
CA GLU A 174 19.00 2.71 1.13
C GLU A 174 18.05 3.84 1.56
N ARG A 175 16.80 3.49 1.89
CA ARG A 175 15.77 4.43 2.32
C ARG A 175 15.89 4.89 3.78
N THR A 176 16.64 4.18 4.63
CA THR A 176 16.82 4.57 6.05
C THR A 176 17.50 5.92 6.24
N LYS A 177 18.13 6.49 5.19
CA LYS A 177 18.75 7.82 5.23
C LYS A 177 17.74 8.95 5.51
N ASN A 178 16.50 8.77 5.07
CA ASN A 178 15.47 9.81 5.12
C ASN A 178 14.28 9.45 6.04
N ALA A 179 14.17 8.18 6.48
CA ALA A 179 13.09 7.70 7.31
C ALA A 179 13.57 6.59 8.27
N GLN A 180 12.95 6.47 9.44
CA GLN A 180 13.22 5.40 10.39
C GLN A 180 12.40 4.16 10.04
N PHE A 181 13.07 3.01 9.94
CA PHE A 181 12.42 1.71 9.73
C PHE A 181 12.59 0.83 10.97
N VAL A 182 11.47 0.31 11.47
CA VAL A 182 11.41 -0.74 12.48
C VAL A 182 10.85 -1.97 11.79
N ILE A 183 11.69 -2.97 11.61
CA ILE A 183 11.32 -4.22 10.94
C ILE A 183 11.36 -5.32 11.99
N ILE A 184 10.32 -6.14 12.01
CA ILE A 184 10.24 -7.37 12.79
C ILE A 184 10.36 -8.52 11.79
N SER A 185 11.41 -9.33 11.93
CA SER A 185 11.68 -10.41 10.98
C SER A 185 12.46 -11.56 11.61
N LEU A 186 12.12 -12.79 11.19
CA LEU A 186 12.84 -14.01 11.54
C LEU A 186 13.91 -14.41 10.51
N ARG A 187 14.08 -13.66 9.41
CA ARG A 187 15.01 -14.00 8.33
C ARG A 187 16.32 -13.26 8.50
N ASN A 188 17.42 -14.02 8.57
CA ASN A 188 18.79 -13.47 8.69
C ASN A 188 19.08 -12.33 7.71
N ASN A 189 18.73 -12.51 6.43
CA ASN A 189 18.99 -11.51 5.38
C ASN A 189 18.32 -10.14 5.60
N MET A 190 17.22 -10.08 6.35
CA MET A 190 16.54 -8.80 6.64
C MET A 190 17.29 -8.01 7.71
N PHE A 191 17.61 -8.66 8.82
CA PHE A 191 18.19 -7.99 9.99
C PHE A 191 19.73 -7.92 9.96
N GLU A 192 20.40 -8.63 9.05
CA GLU A 192 21.87 -8.55 8.88
C GLU A 192 22.33 -7.13 8.50
N LEU A 193 21.49 -6.35 7.80
CA LEU A 193 21.78 -4.97 7.41
C LEU A 193 21.36 -3.92 8.45
N ALA A 194 20.82 -4.34 9.59
CA ALA A 194 20.28 -3.45 10.61
C ALA A 194 21.37 -2.66 11.35
N ASP A 195 21.11 -1.38 11.62
CA ASP A 195 22.00 -0.54 12.44
C ASP A 195 21.89 -0.85 13.94
N ARG A 196 20.75 -1.42 14.36
CA ARG A 196 20.46 -1.84 15.72
C ARG A 196 19.61 -3.09 15.69
N LEU A 197 19.92 -4.08 16.53
CA LEU A 197 19.11 -5.27 16.72
C LEU A 197 18.42 -5.21 18.08
N VAL A 198 17.17 -5.70 18.15
CA VAL A 198 16.41 -5.80 19.40
C VAL A 198 15.95 -7.24 19.60
N GLY A 199 16.73 -8.02 20.33
CA GLY A 199 16.36 -9.39 20.67
C GLY A 199 15.27 -9.40 21.75
N ILE A 200 14.19 -10.16 21.52
CA ILE A 200 13.13 -10.38 22.52
C ILE A 200 13.20 -11.82 22.99
N TYR A 201 13.12 -12.03 24.30
CA TYR A 201 13.15 -13.35 24.92
C TYR A 201 12.24 -13.42 26.13
N LYS A 202 11.77 -14.63 26.47
CA LYS A 202 10.80 -14.86 27.55
C LYS A 202 11.42 -15.72 28.65
N THR A 203 11.39 -15.22 29.88
CA THR A 203 11.86 -15.94 31.08
C THR A 203 10.81 -15.86 32.17
N ASN A 204 10.46 -16.98 32.81
CA ASN A 204 9.45 -17.03 33.88
C ASN A 204 8.13 -16.33 33.51
N ASN A 205 7.63 -16.60 32.30
CA ASN A 205 6.45 -15.96 31.71
C ASN A 205 6.50 -14.41 31.58
N LYS A 206 7.69 -13.81 31.68
CA LYS A 206 7.93 -12.37 31.49
C LYS A 206 8.73 -12.14 30.21
N THR A 207 8.18 -11.32 29.31
CA THR A 207 8.87 -10.88 28.10
C THR A 207 9.90 -9.81 28.46
N LYS A 208 11.12 -9.98 27.97
CA LYS A 208 12.24 -9.04 28.13
C LYS A 208 12.83 -8.75 26.76
N SER A 209 13.44 -7.59 26.60
CA SER A 209 14.16 -7.22 25.39
C SER A 209 15.59 -6.81 25.71
N ILE A 210 16.49 -7.03 24.76
CA ILE A 210 17.88 -6.60 24.79
C ILE A 210 18.21 -5.93 23.46
N SER A 211 18.80 -4.75 23.51
CA SER A 211 19.22 -4.02 22.31
C SER A 211 20.72 -4.12 22.12
N ILE A 212 21.14 -4.46 20.90
CA ILE A 212 22.53 -4.70 20.54
C ILE A 212 22.90 -3.83 19.33
N ASN A 213 24.13 -3.34 19.30
CA ASN A 213 24.70 -2.69 18.12
C ASN A 213 25.59 -3.69 17.37
N PRO A 214 25.19 -4.18 16.18
CA PRO A 214 25.96 -5.16 15.41
C PRO A 214 27.39 -4.69 15.09
N SER A 215 27.55 -3.41 14.75
CA SER A 215 28.86 -2.85 14.38
C SER A 215 29.87 -2.86 15.54
N ALA A 216 29.40 -2.86 16.79
CA ALA A 216 30.27 -2.97 17.96
C ALA A 216 30.79 -4.40 18.19
N ILE A 217 30.09 -5.42 17.68
CA ILE A 217 30.44 -6.84 17.87
C ILE A 217 31.48 -7.29 16.85
N THR A 218 31.41 -6.81 15.60
CA THR A 218 32.36 -7.18 14.53
C THR A 218 33.82 -6.81 14.86
N VAL A 219 34.05 -5.89 15.80
CA VAL A 219 35.39 -5.46 16.24
C VAL A 219 36.04 -6.45 17.22
N LEU A 220 35.30 -7.41 17.76
CA LEU A 220 35.87 -8.50 18.55
C LEU A 220 36.51 -9.53 17.62
N ARG A 221 37.82 -9.37 17.35
CA ARG A 221 38.67 -10.31 16.61
C ARG A 221 38.47 -11.77 17.08
N PRO A 222 38.70 -12.76 16.20
CA PRO A 222 38.73 -14.16 16.61
C PRO A 222 39.77 -14.31 17.73
N ILE A 223 39.34 -14.91 18.84
CA ILE A 223 40.22 -15.27 19.95
C ILE A 223 41.34 -16.11 19.34
N PRO A 224 42.63 -15.74 19.48
CA PRO A 224 43.71 -16.60 19.04
C PRO A 224 43.60 -17.90 19.82
N MET A 225 43.35 -19.01 19.12
CA MET A 225 43.47 -20.33 19.71
C MET A 225 44.93 -20.49 20.13
N THR A 226 45.21 -20.33 21.42
CA THR A 226 46.47 -20.78 21.98
C THR A 226 46.57 -22.28 21.74
N PRO A 227 47.61 -22.78 21.06
CA PRO A 227 47.78 -24.21 20.91
C PRO A 227 47.88 -24.82 22.30
N SER A 228 46.99 -25.76 22.58
CA SER A 228 46.97 -26.55 23.80
C SER A 228 48.36 -27.13 24.04
N SER A 229 48.93 -26.85 25.20
CA SER A 229 50.17 -27.42 25.69
C SER A 229 49.98 -28.92 25.98
N SER A 230 49.87 -29.70 24.91
CA SER A 230 49.72 -31.17 24.92
C SER A 230 50.83 -31.82 24.08
N GLN A 231 52.06 -31.30 24.17
CA GLN A 231 53.27 -31.97 23.67
C GLN A 231 54.45 -31.66 24.60
N MET A 232 54.37 -32.08 25.87
CA MET A 232 55.50 -32.04 26.81
C MET A 232 55.42 -33.21 27.80
N TYR A 233 54.97 -34.39 27.36
CA TYR A 233 55.17 -35.63 28.11
C TYR A 233 55.38 -36.79 27.14
N GLY A 234 56.59 -37.35 27.14
CA GLY A 234 56.87 -38.62 26.47
C GLY A 234 58.07 -38.62 25.53
N GLN A 235 59.26 -38.27 26.03
CA GLN A 235 60.49 -38.80 25.43
C GLN A 235 61.64 -38.82 26.46
N ARG A 236 61.76 -39.93 27.17
CA ARG A 236 63.05 -40.44 27.67
C ARG A 236 63.06 -41.96 27.61
N GLN A 237 64.05 -42.46 26.86
CA GLN A 237 64.65 -43.80 26.84
C GLN A 237 63.79 -44.89 26.16
N GLY A 238 64.32 -45.74 25.27
CA GLY A 238 65.71 -46.05 24.95
C GLY A 238 65.89 -46.64 23.54
N GLU A 239 67.16 -46.66 23.16
CA GLU A 239 67.75 -47.10 21.90
C GLU A 239 67.55 -48.58 21.59
N GLY A 240 67.63 -48.94 20.30
CA GLY A 240 68.21 -50.23 19.91
C GLY A 240 67.57 -50.98 18.74
N ALA A 241 68.32 -51.05 17.64
CA ALA A 241 68.34 -52.12 16.62
C ALA A 241 67.07 -52.32 15.74
N ALA A 242 67.06 -51.86 14.49
CA ALA A 242 67.70 -52.45 13.30
C ALA A 242 66.93 -53.61 12.63
N ARG A 243 66.68 -53.38 11.32
CA ARG A 243 66.68 -54.30 10.17
C ARG A 243 65.39 -54.99 9.68
N ARG A 244 65.28 -54.90 8.35
CA ARG A 244 64.62 -55.76 7.31
C ARG A 244 63.13 -55.47 7.05
N MET A 245 62.80 -54.91 5.88
CA MET A 245 62.63 -55.51 4.55
C MET A 245 61.35 -56.35 4.38
N SER A 246 60.59 -55.92 3.37
CA SER A 246 59.84 -56.70 2.37
C SER A 246 58.48 -57.34 2.69
N THR A 247 57.56 -57.04 1.75
CA THR A 247 56.61 -57.92 1.02
C THR A 247 55.20 -58.21 1.55
N MET A 248 54.26 -57.80 0.68
CA MET A 248 53.11 -58.54 0.13
C MET A 248 51.97 -59.05 1.03
N SER A 249 50.81 -58.43 0.80
CA SER A 249 49.63 -59.00 0.08
C SER A 249 48.70 -60.02 0.75
N ARG A 250 47.41 -59.75 0.49
CA ARG A 250 46.23 -60.62 0.32
C ARG A 250 45.28 -60.84 1.50
N HIS A 251 44.01 -60.54 1.16
CA HIS A 251 42.79 -61.34 1.38
C HIS A 251 42.28 -61.41 2.83
N THR A 252 40.99 -61.42 3.15
CA THR A 252 39.73 -61.61 2.43
C THR A 252 38.59 -61.28 3.42
N SER A 253 37.38 -61.02 2.90
CA SER A 253 36.04 -61.46 3.39
C SER A 253 35.82 -61.63 4.92
N ASP A 254 34.73 -61.23 5.54
CA ASP A 254 33.34 -61.19 5.09
C ASP A 254 32.48 -60.80 6.31
N LEU A 255 31.17 -60.68 6.05
CA LEU A 255 30.05 -60.93 6.97
C LEU A 255 29.37 -59.76 7.71
N SER A 256 28.07 -59.82 7.47
CA SER A 256 26.91 -59.07 7.91
C SER A 256 26.57 -59.21 9.41
N ALA A 257 25.76 -58.25 9.87
CA ALA A 257 24.41 -58.47 10.40
C ALA A 257 24.13 -57.72 11.71
N GLY A 258 22.95 -57.09 11.76
CA GLY A 258 22.13 -57.04 12.98
C GLY A 258 22.22 -55.77 13.83
N GLY A 259 21.18 -54.93 13.75
CA GLY A 259 20.74 -54.14 14.91
C GLY A 259 20.20 -55.06 16.03
N PRO A 260 19.71 -54.55 17.19
CA PRO A 260 18.80 -53.40 17.22
C PRO A 260 18.87 -52.47 18.47
N SER A 261 18.06 -51.40 18.41
CA SER A 261 17.29 -50.78 19.51
C SER A 261 17.93 -49.86 20.57
N LYS A 262 17.42 -48.61 20.54
CA LYS A 262 16.97 -47.72 21.65
C LYS A 262 17.99 -47.28 22.71
N LEU A 263 18.21 -45.96 22.79
CA LEU A 263 18.00 -45.20 24.04
C LEU A 263 17.83 -43.69 23.79
N ARG A 264 16.96 -43.11 24.61
CA ARG A 264 16.43 -41.75 24.64
C ARG A 264 17.45 -40.76 25.22
N HIS A 265 17.42 -39.50 24.75
CA HIS A 265 17.32 -38.27 25.56
C HIS A 265 17.23 -37.07 24.59
N LEU A 266 16.10 -36.35 24.54
CA LEU A 266 15.82 -35.11 25.30
C LEU A 266 16.87 -34.02 25.10
N GLY A 267 16.47 -32.95 24.41
CA GLY A 267 17.26 -31.73 24.27
C GLY A 267 16.78 -30.85 23.12
N SER A 268 15.57 -30.30 23.26
CA SER A 268 15.05 -29.25 22.38
C SER A 268 15.92 -28.00 22.47
N ALA A 269 16.84 -27.82 21.53
CA ALA A 269 17.46 -26.52 21.29
C ALA A 269 16.43 -25.68 20.52
N SER A 270 15.74 -24.81 21.24
CA SER A 270 14.98 -23.72 20.65
C SER A 270 16.00 -22.72 20.10
N GLU A 271 16.01 -22.57 18.78
CA GLU A 271 16.78 -21.53 18.11
C GLU A 271 16.27 -20.15 18.57
N PRO A 272 17.15 -19.18 18.82
CA PRO A 272 16.75 -17.84 19.19
C PRO A 272 16.13 -17.14 17.98
N ILE A 273 14.85 -16.82 18.12
CA ILE A 273 14.14 -15.88 17.26
C ILE A 273 14.73 -14.47 17.51
N ALA A 274 15.43 -13.94 16.51
CA ALA A 274 15.70 -12.51 16.41
C ALA A 274 14.43 -11.82 15.91
N LEU A 275 14.08 -10.65 16.49
CA LEU A 275 13.05 -9.76 15.98
C LEU A 275 13.73 -8.49 15.42
#